data_AF-A0A8D7ZVA6-F1
#
_entry.id   AF-A0A8D7ZVA6-F1
#
_cell.length_a   1.000
_cell.length_b   1.000
_cell.length_c   1.000
_cell.angle_alpha   90.00
_cell.angle_beta   90.00
_cell.angle_gamma   90.00
#
_symmetry.space_group_name_H-M   'P 1'
#
loop_
_entity.id
_entity.type
_entity.pdbx_description
1 polymer ?
#
loop_
_entity_poly.entity_id
_entity_poly.type
_entity_poly.pdbx_seq_one_letter_code
_entity_poly.pdbx_strand_id
1 'polypeptide(L)'
;MMNVYYFHHQADELLGTASEQFLGKSVKEIKMTILQTLEGHLRAILGTLTVEEVYKDRDQFAALVREVAAPDVGRMGIEILSFTIKDVYDDVQYLQSLGKAQTASVKRDAD
;
A
#
# COMPACT_ATOMS: atom_id res chain seq x y z
N MET A 1 7.32 -29.89 -13.23
CA MET A 1 6.90 -29.46 -14.58
C MET A 1 5.61 -28.65 -14.56
N MET A 2 4.55 -29.05 -13.85
CA MET A 2 3.27 -28.33 -13.85
C MET A 2 3.36 -26.84 -13.41
N ASN A 3 4.14 -26.53 -12.38
CA ASN A 3 4.20 -25.17 -11.82
C ASN A 3 4.76 -24.13 -12.81
N VAL A 4 5.76 -24.50 -13.62
CA VAL A 4 6.41 -23.59 -14.58
C VAL A 4 5.47 -23.18 -15.72
N TYR A 5 4.59 -24.08 -16.15
CA TYR A 5 3.59 -23.78 -17.19
C TYR A 5 2.53 -22.78 -16.71
N TYR A 6 2.06 -22.90 -15.47
CA TYR A 6 1.10 -21.96 -14.89
C TYR A 6 1.70 -20.54 -14.77
N PHE A 7 2.96 -20.43 -14.35
CA PHE A 7 3.65 -19.13 -14.29
C PHE A 7 3.81 -18.48 -15.66
N HIS A 8 4.13 -19.24 -16.71
CA HIS A 8 4.24 -18.69 -18.07
C HIS A 8 2.89 -18.18 -18.58
N HIS A 9 1.81 -18.95 -18.40
CA HIS A 9 0.50 -18.56 -18.90
C HIS A 9 -0.04 -17.29 -18.21
N GLN A 10 0.14 -17.18 -16.90
CA GLN A 10 -0.26 -15.99 -16.15
C GLN A 10 0.56 -14.75 -16.53
N ALA A 11 1.87 -14.91 -16.75
CA ALA A 11 2.72 -13.81 -17.18
C ALA A 11 2.33 -13.30 -18.59
N ASP A 12 1.99 -14.21 -19.51
CA ASP A 12 1.55 -13.88 -20.86
C ASP A 12 0.20 -13.12 -20.85
N GLU A 13 -0.74 -13.53 -19.99
CA GLU A 13 -2.04 -12.84 -19.80
C GLU A 13 -1.88 -11.43 -19.22
N LEU A 14 -1.02 -11.27 -18.20
CA LEU A 14 -0.72 -9.96 -17.61
C LEU A 14 -0.04 -9.04 -18.62
N LEU A 15 0.90 -9.58 -19.41
CA LEU A 15 1.58 -8.82 -20.46
C LEU A 15 0.60 -8.34 -21.54
N GLY A 16 -0.31 -9.20 -21.99
CA GLY A 16 -1.36 -8.83 -22.94
C GLY A 16 -2.24 -7.70 -22.41
N THR A 17 -2.73 -7.86 -21.17
CA THR A 17 -3.57 -6.86 -20.49
C THR A 17 -2.85 -5.52 -20.33
N ALA A 18 -1.60 -5.53 -19.86
CA ALA A 18 -0.80 -4.32 -19.69
C ALA A 18 -0.51 -3.65 -21.05
N SER A 19 -0.24 -4.46 -22.08
CA SER A 19 0.01 -3.96 -23.43
C SER A 19 -1.22 -3.25 -23.98
N GLU A 20 -2.42 -3.80 -23.81
CA GLU A 20 -3.67 -3.16 -24.22
C GLU A 20 -3.97 -1.88 -23.44
N GLN A 21 -3.81 -1.91 -22.11
CA GLN A 21 -4.10 -0.76 -21.24
C GLN A 21 -3.15 0.41 -21.43
N PHE A 22 -1.88 0.12 -21.76
CA PHE A 22 -0.81 1.11 -21.80
C PHE A 22 -0.23 1.36 -23.19
N LEU A 23 -0.81 0.78 -24.26
CA LEU A 23 -0.37 1.01 -25.63
C LEU A 23 -0.35 2.52 -25.95
N GLY A 24 0.80 3.02 -26.41
CA GLY A 24 0.97 4.42 -26.79
C GLY A 24 1.13 5.41 -25.62
N LYS A 25 1.10 4.94 -24.36
CA LYS A 25 1.40 5.77 -23.19
C LYS A 25 2.90 5.80 -22.91
N SER A 26 3.37 6.94 -22.43
CA SER A 26 4.72 7.08 -21.90
C SER A 26 4.87 6.36 -20.56
N VAL A 27 6.10 5.99 -20.22
CA VAL A 27 6.43 5.43 -18.90
C VAL A 27 5.94 6.32 -17.75
N LYS A 28 5.95 7.64 -17.93
CA LYS A 28 5.46 8.60 -16.92
C LYS A 28 3.96 8.45 -16.70
N GLU A 29 3.18 8.35 -17.77
CA GLU A 29 1.72 8.18 -17.70
C GLU A 29 1.36 6.84 -17.05
N ILE A 30 2.04 5.76 -17.42
CA ILE A 30 1.85 4.43 -16.82
C ILE A 30 2.09 4.50 -15.30
N LYS A 31 3.23 5.07 -14.88
CA LYS A 31 3.56 5.24 -13.46
C LYS A 31 2.52 6.08 -12.74
N MET A 32 2.03 7.16 -13.36
CA MET A 32 1.05 8.05 -12.76
C MET A 32 -0.29 7.36 -12.57
N THR A 33 -0.76 6.57 -13.56
CA THR A 33 -2.00 5.80 -13.43
C THR A 33 -1.92 4.80 -12.28
N ILE A 34 -0.84 4.02 -12.22
CA ILE A 34 -0.64 3.02 -11.14
C ILE A 34 -0.55 3.72 -9.78
N LEU A 35 0.21 4.82 -9.69
CA LEU A 35 0.37 5.58 -8.46
C LEU A 35 -0.98 6.14 -7.97
N GLN A 36 -1.79 6.72 -8.85
CA GLN A 36 -3.10 7.27 -8.50
C GLN A 36 -4.05 6.20 -7.97
N THR A 37 -4.05 5.00 -8.55
CA THR A 37 -4.85 3.87 -8.06
C THR A 37 -4.41 3.46 -6.66
N LEU A 38 -3.09 3.27 -6.45
CA LEU A 38 -2.55 2.92 -5.14
C LEU A 38 -2.84 4.00 -4.08
N GLU A 39 -2.65 5.27 -4.42
CA GLU A 39 -2.94 6.41 -3.53
C GLU A 39 -4.43 6.54 -3.21
N GLY A 40 -5.30 6.23 -4.17
CA GLY A 40 -6.75 6.20 -3.97
C GLY A 40 -7.14 5.20 -2.89
N HIS A 41 -6.66 3.96 -3.01
CA HIS A 41 -6.87 2.89 -2.03
C HIS A 41 -6.26 3.22 -0.67
N LEU A 42 -5.01 3.70 -0.67
CA LEU A 42 -4.32 4.14 0.53
C LEU A 42 -5.15 5.19 1.29
N ARG A 43 -5.63 6.22 0.60
CA ARG A 43 -6.43 7.30 1.21
C ARG A 43 -7.78 6.80 1.73
N ALA A 44 -8.45 5.92 0.99
CA ALA A 44 -9.74 5.38 1.38
C ALA A 44 -9.64 4.59 2.70
N ILE A 45 -8.63 3.73 2.82
CA ILE A 45 -8.39 2.91 4.02
C ILE A 45 -7.90 3.78 5.18
N LEU A 46 -6.99 4.72 4.91
CA LEU A 46 -6.50 5.65 5.94
C LEU A 46 -7.65 6.49 6.52
N GLY A 47 -8.63 6.85 5.70
CA GLY A 47 -9.81 7.60 6.14
C GLY A 47 -10.74 6.83 7.10
N THR A 48 -10.58 5.51 7.24
CA THR A 48 -11.37 4.69 8.18
C THR A 48 -10.63 4.38 9.49
N LEU A 49 -9.35 4.75 9.59
CA LEU A 49 -8.49 4.42 10.72
C LEU A 49 -8.14 5.68 11.51
N THR A 50 -8.00 5.51 12.82
CA THR A 50 -7.39 6.52 13.68
C THR A 50 -5.87 6.57 13.47
N VAL A 51 -5.26 7.69 13.84
CA VAL A 51 -3.79 7.87 13.74
C VAL A 51 -3.05 6.82 14.58
N GLU A 52 -3.62 6.44 15.73
CA GLU A 52 -3.10 5.42 16.64
C GLU A 52 -3.10 4.03 16.01
N GLU A 53 -4.18 3.64 15.32
CA GLU A 53 -4.29 2.35 14.67
C GLU A 53 -3.26 2.19 13.56
N VAL A 54 -3.09 3.23 12.73
CA VAL A 54 -2.09 3.25 11.65
C VAL A 54 -0.67 3.15 12.21
N TYR A 55 -0.41 3.78 13.36
CA TYR A 55 0.91 3.75 13.99
C TYR A 55 1.21 2.42 14.70
N LYS A 56 0.18 1.82 15.32
CA LYS A 56 0.31 0.59 16.11
C LYS A 56 0.55 -0.64 15.24
N ASP A 57 -0.06 -0.71 14.06
CA ASP A 57 0.09 -1.86 13.15
C ASP A 57 0.23 -1.43 11.68
N ARG A 58 1.43 -0.95 11.35
CA ARG A 58 1.78 -0.50 9.99
C ARG A 58 1.79 -1.65 8.98
N ASP A 59 2.15 -2.85 9.43
CA ASP A 59 2.23 -4.03 8.57
C ASP A 59 0.83 -4.51 8.18
N GLN A 60 -0.11 -4.53 9.13
CA GLN A 60 -1.52 -4.81 8.85
C GLN A 60 -2.12 -3.76 7.92
N PHE A 61 -1.83 -2.47 8.14
CA PHE A 61 -2.29 -1.41 7.24
C PHE A 61 -1.72 -1.58 5.82
N ALA A 62 -0.42 -1.84 5.69
CA ALA A 62 0.22 -2.11 4.40
C ALA A 62 -0.38 -3.33 3.69
N ALA A 63 -0.67 -4.40 4.44
CA ALA A 63 -1.31 -5.61 3.93
C ALA A 63 -2.73 -5.32 3.42
N LEU A 64 -3.53 -4.56 4.17
CA LEU A 64 -4.88 -4.19 3.78
C LEU A 64 -4.89 -3.32 2.52
N VAL A 65 -3.99 -2.33 2.42
CA VAL A 65 -3.86 -1.51 1.21
C VAL A 65 -3.49 -2.36 0.00
N ARG A 66 -2.57 -3.31 0.16
CA ARG A 66 -2.22 -4.27 -0.89
C ARG A 66 -3.42 -5.13 -1.29
N GLU A 67 -4.15 -5.68 -0.33
CA GLU A 67 -5.29 -6.58 -0.58
C GLU A 67 -6.38 -5.90 -1.40
N VAL A 68 -6.72 -4.65 -1.05
CA VAL A 68 -7.76 -3.89 -1.72
C VAL A 68 -7.31 -3.38 -3.09
N ALA A 69 -6.03 -3.00 -3.23
CA ALA A 69 -5.52 -2.46 -4.49
C ALA A 69 -5.11 -3.51 -5.52
N ALA A 70 -4.71 -4.72 -5.09
CA ALA A 70 -4.20 -5.77 -5.96
C ALA A 70 -5.15 -6.15 -7.13
N PRO A 71 -6.48 -6.29 -6.92
CA PRO A 71 -7.40 -6.57 -8.02
C PRO A 71 -7.44 -5.46 -9.08
N ASP A 72 -7.33 -4.19 -8.67
CA ASP A 72 -7.42 -3.05 -9.58
C ASP A 72 -6.19 -2.92 -10.46
N VAL A 73 -5.00 -3.05 -9.87
CA VAL A 73 -3.76 -3.03 -10.65
C VAL A 73 -3.59 -4.33 -11.46
N GLY A 74 -4.12 -5.46 -10.97
CA GLY A 74 -4.18 -6.71 -11.71
C GLY A 74 -4.98 -6.59 -13.01
N ARG A 75 -6.09 -5.83 -13.00
CA ARG A 75 -6.85 -5.46 -14.21
C ARG A 75 -6.08 -4.57 -15.18
N MET A 76 -4.95 -4.00 -14.76
CA MET A 76 -4.00 -3.29 -15.61
C MET A 76 -2.84 -4.18 -16.09
N GLY A 77 -2.85 -5.48 -15.77
CA GLY A 77 -1.73 -6.37 -16.04
C GLY A 77 -0.53 -6.13 -15.12
N ILE A 78 -0.74 -5.53 -13.94
CA ILE A 78 0.32 -5.18 -12.99
C ILE A 78 0.15 -5.98 -11.70
N GLU A 79 1.23 -6.60 -11.25
CA GLU A 79 1.29 -7.29 -9.96
C GLU A 79 1.98 -6.43 -8.90
N ILE A 80 1.40 -6.39 -7.69
CA ILE A 80 2.06 -5.78 -6.53
C ILE A 80 3.01 -6.81 -5.90
N LEU A 81 4.32 -6.66 -6.13
CA LEU A 81 5.31 -7.54 -5.50
C LEU A 81 5.42 -7.29 -3.99
N SER A 82 5.49 -6.02 -3.58
CA SER A 82 5.56 -5.61 -2.18
C SER A 82 4.98 -4.21 -2.00
N PHE A 83 4.39 -3.97 -0.83
CA PHE A 83 3.88 -2.68 -0.41
C PHE A 83 4.33 -2.44 1.03
N THR A 84 4.98 -1.31 1.29
CA THR A 84 5.54 -0.98 2.61
C THR A 84 5.30 0.49 2.92
N ILE A 85 4.95 0.79 4.17
CA ILE A 85 4.88 2.16 4.67
C ILE A 85 6.28 2.61 5.09
N LYS A 86 6.79 3.68 4.49
CA LYS A 86 8.09 4.26 4.88
C LYS A 86 7.97 5.04 6.18
N ASP A 87 7.30 6.18 6.14
CA ASP A 87 7.13 7.07 7.29
C ASP A 87 5.71 7.65 7.32
N VAL A 88 5.18 7.83 8.53
CA VAL A 88 3.90 8.52 8.78
C VAL A 88 4.24 9.80 9.54
N TYR A 89 4.00 10.94 8.90
CA TYR A 89 4.21 12.26 9.48
C TYR A 89 2.87 12.92 9.77
N ASP A 90 2.81 13.67 10.87
CA ASP A 90 1.69 14.54 11.23
C ASP A 90 2.19 15.98 11.33
N ASP A 91 1.44 16.93 10.76
CA ASP A 91 1.78 18.35 10.75
C ASP A 91 1.58 19.01 12.13
N VAL A 92 0.79 18.41 13.03
CA VAL A 92 0.34 19.03 14.29
C VAL A 92 1.10 18.53 15.52
N GLN A 93 2.21 17.81 15.35
CA GLN A 93 2.98 17.19 16.46
C GLN A 93 2.13 16.29 17.38
N TYR A 94 0.97 15.81 16.92
CA TYR A 94 0.09 14.94 17.69
C TYR A 94 0.83 13.66 18.09
N LEU A 95 1.53 13.05 17.12
CA LEU A 95 2.33 11.86 17.31
C LEU A 95 3.46 12.05 18.33
N GLN A 96 4.11 13.23 18.34
CA GLN A 96 5.14 13.54 19.33
C GLN A 96 4.54 13.68 20.73
N SER A 97 3.33 14.24 20.82
CA SER A 97 2.60 14.41 22.08
C SER A 97 2.13 13.07 22.64
N LEU A 98 1.65 12.16 21.78
CA LEU A 98 1.26 10.79 22.14
C LEU A 98 2.45 10.00 22.71
N GLY A 99 3.62 10.08 22.06
CA GLY A 99 4.84 9.41 22.53
C GLY A 99 5.31 9.90 23.90
N LYS A 100 5.22 11.22 24.15
CA LYS A 100 5.53 11.81 25.46
C LYS A 100 4.56 11.32 26.55
N ALA A 101 3.26 11.27 26.26
CA ALA A 101 2.24 10.79 27.19
C ALA A 101 2.43 9.31 27.55
N GLN A 102 2.71 8.45 26.57
CA GLN A 102 3.01 7.03 26.81
C GLN A 102 4.26 6.84 27.67
N THR A 103 5.34 7.58 27.39
CA THR A 103 6.58 7.50 28.19
C THR A 103 6.33 7.92 29.64
N ALA A 104 5.48 8.93 29.85
CA ALA A 104 5.12 9.41 31.18
C ALA A 104 4.23 8.43 31.96
N SER A 105 3.33 7.69 31.31
CA SER A 105 2.50 6.69 31.98
C SER A 105 3.32 5.46 32.39
N VAL A 106 4.16 4.94 31.50
CA VAL A 106 5.05 3.80 31.81
C VAL A 106 5.98 4.12 32.97
N LYS A 107 6.48 5.36 33.07
CA LYS A 107 7.34 5.77 34.19
C LYS A 107 6.59 5.88 35.51
N ARG A 108 5.30 6.27 35.49
CA ARG A 108 4.45 6.32 36.69
C ARG A 108 4.02 4.95 37.19
N ASP A 109 3.77 4.00 36.29
CA ASP A 109 3.37 2.64 36.66
C ASP A 109 4.54 1.76 37.12
N ALA A 110 5.78 2.23 36.92
CA ALA A 110 7.01 1.58 37.35
C ALA A 110 7.51 2.02 38.75
N ASP A 111 6.88 3.05 39.33
CA ASP A 111 7.10 3.56 40.70
C ASP A 111 5.97 3.11 41.64
#